data_AF-A0A2V7SU67-F1
#
_entry.id   AF-A0A2V7SU67-F1
#
_cell.length_a   1.000
_cell.length_b   1.000
_cell.length_c   1.000
_cell.angle_alpha   90.00
_cell.angle_beta   90.00
_cell.angle_gamma   90.00
#
_symmetry.space_group_name_H-M   'P 1'
#
loop_
_entity.id
_entity.type
_entity.pdbx_description
1 polymer ?
#
loop_
_entity_poly.entity_id
_entity_poly.type
_entity_poly.pdbx_seq_one_letter_code
_entity_poly.pdbx_strand_id
1 'polypeptide(L)'
;MRCLAMLLCVAATALGAQEPEPPLDSARPPTESMAPPPPPTLEQKRFLAGLRTATRGIAQLKDGMSRVTRSGTRDSVAQRRAGRLLAGLCGSSRGFLKRGRPQMSPTVYEDSVQLKAKRLVTQVDSLIKYTTTCEDSAAATPNSAMVGLGKRMKGYDAALRDFRVAIGLPVKEDTSKTTKRP
;
A
#
# COMPACT_ATOMS: atom_id res chain seq x y z
N MET A 1 20.00 29.12 47.92
CA MET A 1 20.78 28.83 49.15
C MET A 1 20.94 27.31 49.24
N ARG A 2 22.16 26.79 48.97
CA ARG A 2 23.05 25.96 49.87
C ARG A 2 22.45 24.58 50.20
N CYS A 3 23.08 23.41 49.98
CA CYS A 3 24.48 22.94 50.23
C CYS A 3 24.87 21.83 49.20
N LEU A 4 26.07 21.68 48.59
CA LEU A 4 27.44 21.30 49.07
C LEU A 4 27.45 20.11 50.07
N ALA A 5 28.26 19.04 50.01
CA ALA A 5 29.40 18.59 49.18
C ALA A 5 29.77 17.13 49.54
N MET A 6 30.87 16.62 48.96
CA MET A 6 31.72 15.44 49.27
C MET A 6 31.42 14.14 48.48
N LEU A 7 32.13 13.81 47.38
CA LEU A 7 33.52 13.30 47.23
C LEU A 7 33.84 12.01 48.01
N LEU A 8 34.16 10.94 47.27
CA LEU A 8 35.32 10.09 47.55
C LEU A 8 35.68 9.22 46.31
N CYS A 9 36.84 9.53 45.75
CA CYS A 9 37.60 8.71 44.81
C CYS A 9 38.26 7.53 45.53
N VAL A 10 38.38 6.39 44.86
CA VAL A 10 39.57 5.53 44.96
C VAL A 10 39.96 5.11 43.55
N ALA A 11 41.17 5.51 43.16
CA ALA A 11 41.86 5.05 41.97
C ALA A 11 42.72 3.83 42.31
N ALA A 12 42.86 2.89 41.37
CA ALA A 12 44.04 2.03 41.29
C ALA A 12 44.31 1.72 39.81
N THR A 13 45.28 2.45 39.27
CA THR A 13 45.98 2.17 38.02
C THR A 13 46.84 0.92 38.16
N ALA A 14 46.75 -0.01 37.21
CA ALA A 14 47.83 -0.93 36.90
C ALA A 14 48.13 -0.80 35.40
N LEU A 15 49.25 -0.13 35.13
CA LEU A 15 49.88 0.03 33.83
C LEU A 15 50.76 -1.20 33.61
N GLY A 16 50.49 -1.97 32.55
CA GLY A 16 51.32 -3.08 32.10
C GLY A 16 51.39 -3.06 30.59
N ALA A 17 52.55 -2.68 30.05
CA ALA A 17 52.85 -2.61 28.63
C ALA A 17 53.23 -4.00 28.07
N GLN A 18 52.73 -4.36 26.88
CA GLN A 18 53.47 -4.95 25.75
C GLN A 18 52.51 -5.31 24.59
N GLU A 19 52.78 -4.76 23.41
CA GLU A 19 52.40 -5.24 22.06
C GLU A 19 53.60 -6.09 21.54
N PRO A 20 53.55 -7.10 20.61
CA PRO A 20 52.58 -7.39 19.53
C PRO A 20 52.19 -8.89 19.30
N GLU A 21 51.03 -9.15 18.66
CA GLU A 21 50.78 -10.02 17.47
C GLU A 21 49.30 -10.49 17.40
N PRO A 22 48.71 -10.63 16.18
CA PRO A 22 47.27 -10.82 16.01
C PRO A 22 46.90 -12.31 15.89
N PRO A 23 45.76 -12.75 16.45
CA PRO A 23 45.10 -13.95 15.96
C PRO A 23 44.12 -13.56 14.85
N LEU A 24 44.38 -14.11 13.67
CA LEU A 24 43.45 -14.31 12.57
C LEU A 24 42.09 -14.85 13.04
N ASP A 25 41.08 -14.61 12.22
CA ASP A 25 39.78 -15.31 12.19
C ASP A 25 38.76 -14.99 13.29
N SER A 26 37.97 -13.96 12.98
CA SER A 26 36.51 -14.15 13.02
C SER A 26 35.86 -13.32 11.93
N ALA A 27 35.52 -14.00 10.85
CA ALA A 27 34.67 -13.52 9.78
C ALA A 27 33.36 -12.98 10.37
N ARG A 28 33.32 -11.67 10.62
CA ARG A 28 32.07 -10.93 10.60
C ARG A 28 31.61 -10.98 9.14
N PRO A 29 30.48 -11.60 8.81
CA PRO A 29 29.96 -11.45 7.45
C PRO A 29 29.86 -9.94 7.19
N PRO A 30 30.29 -9.46 6.02
CA PRO A 30 30.09 -8.07 5.69
C PRO A 30 28.61 -7.82 5.87
N THR A 31 28.28 -6.83 6.69
CA THR A 31 26.96 -6.23 6.69
C THR A 31 26.71 -5.87 5.24
N GLU A 32 25.92 -6.68 4.53
CA GLU A 32 25.47 -6.35 3.19
C GLU A 32 24.75 -5.03 3.34
N SER A 33 25.50 -3.95 3.09
CA SER A 33 24.95 -2.64 2.84
C SER A 33 24.06 -2.86 1.64
N MET A 34 22.76 -3.11 1.90
CA MET A 34 21.74 -3.26 0.89
C MET A 34 21.89 -2.05 -0.02
N ALA A 35 22.49 -2.28 -1.19
CA ALA A 35 22.62 -1.23 -2.17
C ALA A 35 21.20 -0.70 -2.42
N PRO A 36 21.00 0.62 -2.41
CA PRO A 36 19.68 1.18 -2.65
C PRO A 36 19.15 0.60 -3.97
N PRO A 37 17.87 0.20 -4.02
CA PRO A 37 17.33 -0.45 -5.20
C PRO A 37 17.53 0.45 -6.41
N PRO A 38 17.88 -0.13 -7.58
CA PRO A 38 18.13 0.66 -8.77
C PRO A 38 16.91 1.52 -9.10
N PRO A 39 17.13 2.74 -9.61
CA PRO A 39 16.02 3.61 -9.99
C PRO A 39 15.15 2.94 -11.06
N PRO A 40 13.83 3.17 -11.06
CA PRO A 40 12.94 2.51 -12.00
C PRO A 40 13.23 2.92 -13.43
N THR A 41 13.13 1.95 -14.34
CA THR A 41 13.28 2.17 -15.80
C THR A 41 12.18 3.09 -16.34
N LEU A 42 12.34 3.62 -17.55
CA LEU A 42 11.31 4.46 -18.19
C LEU A 42 9.96 3.74 -18.30
N GLU A 43 9.98 2.45 -18.63
CA GLU A 43 8.77 1.64 -18.77
C GLU A 43 8.11 1.36 -17.42
N GLN A 44 8.91 1.10 -16.38
CA GLN A 44 8.41 0.98 -15.00
C GLN A 44 7.79 2.31 -14.52
N LYS A 45 8.38 3.46 -14.88
CA LYS A 45 7.78 4.78 -14.60
C LYS A 45 6.42 4.95 -15.30
N ARG A 46 6.29 4.51 -16.55
CA ARG A 46 5.00 4.50 -17.29
C ARG A 46 3.98 3.59 -16.61
N PHE A 47 4.39 2.38 -16.19
CA PHE A 47 3.53 1.48 -15.41
C PHE A 47 3.00 2.16 -14.15
N LEU A 48 3.90 2.78 -13.37
CA LEU A 48 3.53 3.47 -12.13
C LEU A 48 2.64 4.70 -12.40
N ALA A 49 2.81 5.40 -13.52
CA ALA A 49 1.92 6.49 -13.92
C ALA A 49 0.52 5.99 -14.29
N GLY A 50 0.43 4.87 -15.01
CA GLY A 50 -0.81 4.16 -15.29
C GLY A 50 -1.53 3.74 -14.01
N LEU A 51 -0.78 3.13 -13.09
CA LEU A 51 -1.28 2.72 -11.77
C LEU A 51 -1.78 3.91 -10.96
N ARG A 52 -1.05 5.04 -10.92
CA ARG A 52 -1.51 6.27 -10.26
C ARG A 52 -2.83 6.76 -10.85
N THR A 53 -2.97 6.72 -12.17
CA THR A 53 -4.21 7.11 -12.86
C THR A 53 -5.37 6.20 -12.47
N ALA A 54 -5.19 4.88 -12.52
CA ALA A 54 -6.20 3.91 -12.10
C ALA A 54 -6.58 4.09 -10.62
N THR A 55 -5.59 4.34 -9.75
CA THR A 55 -5.78 4.55 -8.30
C THR A 55 -6.67 5.76 -8.01
N ARG A 56 -6.62 6.82 -8.82
CA ARG A 56 -7.52 7.98 -8.69
C ARG A 56 -8.99 7.59 -8.88
N GLY A 57 -9.29 6.76 -9.89
CA GLY A 57 -10.63 6.22 -10.07
C GLY A 57 -11.04 5.31 -8.91
N ILE A 58 -10.12 4.50 -8.41
CA ILE A 58 -10.39 3.62 -7.27
C ILE A 58 -10.70 4.40 -5.99
N ALA A 59 -10.00 5.53 -5.76
CA ALA A 59 -10.29 6.42 -4.64
C ALA A 59 -11.72 6.98 -4.71
N GLN A 60 -12.20 7.34 -5.91
CA GLN A 60 -13.58 7.78 -6.12
C GLN A 60 -14.60 6.69 -5.75
N LEU A 61 -14.37 5.45 -6.19
CA LEU A 61 -15.21 4.31 -5.83
C LEU A 61 -15.26 4.08 -4.31
N LYS A 62 -14.11 4.16 -3.63
CA LYS A 62 -14.03 4.00 -2.17
C LYS A 62 -14.80 5.08 -1.42
N ASP A 63 -14.73 6.33 -1.87
CA ASP A 63 -15.52 7.42 -1.29
C ASP A 63 -17.03 7.18 -1.49
N GLY A 64 -17.44 6.81 -2.71
CA GLY A 64 -18.84 6.48 -3.01
C GLY A 64 -19.39 5.35 -2.14
N MET A 65 -18.65 4.25 -1.99
CA MET A 65 -19.01 3.15 -1.10
C MET A 65 -19.12 3.61 0.36
N SER A 66 -18.20 4.45 0.82
CA SER A 66 -18.23 4.97 2.20
C SER A 66 -19.48 5.83 2.44
N ARG A 67 -19.92 6.60 1.44
CA ARG A 67 -21.16 7.38 1.52
C ARG A 67 -22.40 6.49 1.61
N VAL A 68 -22.50 5.47 0.78
CA VAL A 68 -23.63 4.52 0.82
C VAL A 68 -23.68 3.80 2.18
N THR A 69 -22.53 3.37 2.69
CA THR A 69 -22.43 2.74 4.02
C THR A 69 -22.95 3.65 5.13
N ARG A 70 -22.54 4.93 5.13
CA ARG A 70 -22.98 5.92 6.13
C ARG A 70 -24.47 6.22 6.02
N SER A 71 -25.04 6.27 4.81
CA SER A 71 -26.46 6.54 4.60
C SER A 71 -27.37 5.36 4.93
N GLY A 72 -26.88 4.12 4.77
CA GLY A 72 -27.69 2.90 4.91
C GLY A 72 -28.21 2.60 6.32
N THR A 73 -27.74 3.32 7.34
CA THR A 73 -28.14 3.10 8.75
C THR A 73 -29.25 4.03 9.24
N ARG A 74 -29.65 5.04 8.46
CA ARG A 74 -30.50 6.14 8.96
C ARG A 74 -31.72 6.46 8.12
N ASP A 75 -31.62 6.40 6.78
CA ASP A 75 -32.70 6.83 5.89
C ASP A 75 -32.61 6.17 4.50
N SER A 76 -33.72 5.58 4.05
CA SER A 76 -33.85 4.93 2.74
C SER A 76 -33.74 5.91 1.56
N VAL A 77 -34.18 7.17 1.73
CA VAL A 77 -34.07 8.21 0.71
C VAL A 77 -32.61 8.65 0.59
N ALA A 78 -31.94 8.91 1.71
CA ALA A 78 -30.49 9.17 1.74
C ALA A 78 -29.67 8.02 1.14
N GLN A 79 -30.07 6.76 1.36
CA GLN A 79 -29.42 5.59 0.79
C GLN A 79 -29.60 5.52 -0.74
N ARG A 80 -30.81 5.77 -1.26
CA ARG A 80 -31.07 5.84 -2.71
C ARG A 80 -30.28 6.98 -3.36
N ARG A 81 -30.21 8.16 -2.71
CA ARG A 81 -29.41 9.29 -3.20
C ARG A 81 -27.92 8.94 -3.26
N ALA A 82 -27.40 8.30 -2.21
CA ALA A 82 -26.03 7.81 -2.19
C ALA A 82 -25.77 6.74 -3.27
N GLY A 83 -26.75 5.87 -3.54
CA GLY A 83 -26.69 4.88 -4.63
C GLY A 83 -26.61 5.51 -6.02
N ARG A 84 -27.41 6.55 -6.28
CA ARG A 84 -27.33 7.33 -7.54
C ARG A 84 -25.97 8.00 -7.71
N LEU A 85 -25.43 8.57 -6.64
CA LEU A 85 -24.09 9.14 -6.65
C LEU A 85 -23.03 8.06 -6.91
N LEU A 86 -23.15 6.89 -6.29
CA LEU A 86 -22.27 5.75 -6.53
C LEU A 86 -22.32 5.28 -8.00
N ALA A 87 -23.50 5.22 -8.61
CA ALA A 87 -23.66 4.88 -10.03
C ALA A 87 -22.85 5.85 -10.92
N GLY A 88 -22.99 7.16 -10.70
CA GLY A 88 -22.20 8.17 -11.42
C GLY A 88 -20.70 8.04 -11.21
N LEU A 89 -20.27 7.74 -9.97
CA LEU A 89 -18.86 7.49 -9.66
C LEU A 89 -18.33 6.21 -10.33
N CYS A 90 -19.17 5.18 -10.51
CA CYS A 90 -18.78 3.99 -11.27
C CYS A 90 -18.49 4.32 -12.73
N GLY A 91 -19.32 5.15 -13.38
CA GLY A 91 -19.05 5.67 -14.72
C GLY A 91 -17.79 6.53 -14.79
N SER A 92 -17.61 7.49 -13.87
CA SER A 92 -16.43 8.38 -13.87
C SER A 92 -15.12 7.61 -13.62
N SER A 93 -15.15 6.69 -12.66
CA SER A 93 -13.99 5.87 -12.28
C SER A 93 -13.56 4.96 -13.42
N ARG A 94 -14.50 4.43 -14.20
CA ARG A 94 -14.21 3.64 -15.41
C ARG A 94 -13.31 4.40 -16.37
N GLY A 95 -13.50 5.71 -16.53
CA GLY A 95 -12.64 6.55 -17.38
C GLY A 95 -11.18 6.58 -16.91
N PHE A 96 -10.94 6.71 -15.61
CA PHE A 96 -9.59 6.65 -15.04
C PHE A 96 -8.95 5.27 -15.20
N LEU A 97 -9.71 4.22 -14.91
CA LEU A 97 -9.24 2.85 -15.04
C LEU A 97 -8.86 2.53 -16.49
N LYS A 98 -9.73 2.86 -17.46
CA LYS A 98 -9.48 2.65 -18.90
C LYS A 98 -8.31 3.48 -19.44
N ARG A 99 -8.04 4.67 -18.89
CA ARG A 99 -6.86 5.48 -19.27
C ARG A 99 -5.56 4.97 -18.66
N GLY A 100 -5.59 4.50 -17.41
CA GLY A 100 -4.41 4.00 -16.72
C GLY A 100 -3.98 2.61 -17.19
N ARG A 101 -4.95 1.73 -17.44
CA ARG A 101 -4.72 0.31 -17.74
C ARG A 101 -3.79 0.04 -18.94
N PRO A 102 -3.87 0.74 -20.08
CA PRO A 102 -2.97 0.51 -21.23
C PRO A 102 -1.50 0.79 -20.91
N GLN A 103 -1.20 1.63 -19.92
CA GLN A 103 0.18 1.96 -19.52
C GLN A 103 0.77 0.91 -18.58
N MET A 104 -0.04 0.00 -18.04
CA MET A 104 0.35 -0.99 -17.04
C MET A 104 0.76 -2.31 -17.71
N SER A 105 1.84 -2.32 -18.50
CA SER A 105 2.38 -3.58 -19.05
C SER A 105 3.12 -4.37 -17.97
N PRO A 106 2.69 -5.59 -17.60
CA PRO A 106 3.37 -6.36 -16.57
C PRO A 106 4.80 -6.77 -16.94
N THR A 107 5.09 -6.90 -18.23
CA THR A 107 6.37 -7.41 -18.77
C THR A 107 7.54 -6.47 -18.54
N VAL A 108 7.30 -5.25 -18.05
CA VAL A 108 8.35 -4.27 -17.69
C VAL A 108 9.05 -4.65 -16.38
N TYR A 109 8.53 -5.66 -15.68
CA TYR A 109 9.11 -6.28 -14.50
C TYR A 109 9.47 -7.72 -14.83
N GLU A 110 10.50 -8.22 -14.16
CA GLU A 110 10.97 -9.59 -14.30
C GLU A 110 10.56 -10.48 -13.12
N ASP A 111 10.72 -11.79 -13.29
CA ASP A 111 10.59 -12.82 -12.26
C ASP A 111 9.28 -12.74 -11.44
N SER A 112 9.41 -12.78 -10.11
CA SER A 112 8.31 -12.75 -9.16
C SER A 112 7.53 -11.44 -9.20
N VAL A 113 8.18 -10.32 -9.55
CA VAL A 113 7.55 -8.99 -9.64
C VAL A 113 6.59 -8.96 -10.83
N GLN A 114 6.96 -9.57 -11.96
CA GLN A 114 6.10 -9.71 -13.12
C GLN A 114 4.77 -10.39 -12.77
N LEU A 115 4.83 -11.46 -11.96
CA LEU A 115 3.64 -12.18 -11.51
C LEU A 115 2.74 -11.30 -10.62
N LYS A 116 3.32 -10.51 -9.72
CA LYS A 116 2.55 -9.55 -8.90
C LYS A 116 1.93 -8.44 -9.75
N ALA A 117 2.66 -7.92 -10.73
CA ALA A 117 2.17 -6.93 -11.68
C ALA A 117 1.00 -7.48 -12.52
N LYS A 118 1.12 -8.70 -13.05
CA LYS A 118 0.03 -9.40 -13.78
C LYS A 118 -1.22 -9.50 -12.91
N ARG A 119 -1.07 -9.97 -11.66
CA ARG A 119 -2.18 -10.08 -10.70
C ARG A 119 -2.86 -8.74 -10.46
N LEU A 120 -2.09 -7.67 -10.22
CA LEU A 120 -2.60 -6.31 -10.01
C LEU A 120 -3.40 -5.83 -11.23
N VAL A 121 -2.85 -6.03 -12.42
CA VAL A 121 -3.48 -5.67 -13.69
C VAL A 121 -4.81 -6.42 -13.88
N THR A 122 -4.86 -7.72 -13.58
CA THR A 122 -6.11 -8.50 -13.60
C THR A 122 -7.17 -7.94 -12.65
N GLN A 123 -6.78 -7.44 -11.47
CA GLN A 123 -7.74 -6.81 -10.55
C GLN A 123 -8.27 -5.48 -11.10
N VAL A 124 -7.42 -4.68 -11.77
CA VAL A 124 -7.85 -3.47 -12.48
C VAL A 124 -8.84 -3.82 -13.60
N ASP A 125 -8.57 -4.86 -14.39
CA ASP A 125 -9.47 -5.33 -15.45
C ASP A 125 -10.81 -5.81 -14.91
N SER A 126 -10.80 -6.53 -13.78
CA SER A 126 -12.02 -6.95 -13.06
C SER A 126 -12.86 -5.77 -12.59
N LEU A 127 -12.21 -4.71 -12.09
CA LEU A 127 -12.87 -3.46 -11.71
C LEU A 127 -13.47 -2.76 -12.94
N ILE A 128 -12.70 -2.61 -14.03
CA ILE A 128 -13.19 -2.02 -15.30
C ILE A 128 -14.45 -2.75 -15.76
N LYS A 129 -14.41 -4.09 -15.83
CA LYS A 129 -15.56 -4.89 -16.27
C LYS A 129 -16.79 -4.66 -15.38
N TYR A 130 -16.59 -4.56 -14.08
CA TYR A 130 -17.70 -4.42 -13.13
C TYR A 130 -18.26 -2.99 -13.02
N THR A 131 -17.47 -1.97 -13.36
CA THR A 131 -17.96 -0.57 -13.28
C THR A 131 -19.23 -0.33 -14.09
N THR A 132 -19.42 -1.02 -15.23
CA THR A 132 -20.68 -0.96 -15.99
C THR A 132 -21.85 -1.55 -15.19
N THR A 133 -21.70 -2.76 -14.63
CA THR A 133 -22.74 -3.36 -13.77
C THR A 133 -23.05 -2.47 -12.56
N CYS A 134 -22.04 -1.86 -11.96
CA CYS A 134 -22.24 -0.92 -10.86
C CYS A 134 -23.03 0.32 -11.31
N GLU A 135 -22.67 0.92 -12.45
CA GLU A 135 -23.36 2.08 -13.03
C GLU A 135 -24.84 1.78 -13.25
N ASP A 136 -25.17 0.62 -13.81
CA ASP A 136 -26.55 0.22 -14.11
C ASP A 136 -27.38 -0.09 -12.85
N SER A 137 -26.76 -0.67 -11.81
CA SER A 137 -27.49 -1.25 -10.68
C SER A 137 -27.41 -0.45 -9.38
N ALA A 138 -26.41 0.41 -9.19
CA ALA A 138 -26.16 1.06 -7.89
C ALA A 138 -27.26 2.03 -7.46
N ALA A 139 -27.98 2.64 -8.40
CA ALA A 139 -29.12 3.49 -8.09
C ALA A 139 -30.33 2.71 -7.54
N ALA A 140 -30.59 1.52 -8.10
CA ALA A 140 -31.71 0.67 -7.75
C ALA A 140 -31.41 -0.24 -6.54
N THR A 141 -30.20 -0.79 -6.49
CA THR A 141 -29.77 -1.76 -5.47
C THR A 141 -28.41 -1.36 -4.87
N PRO A 142 -28.34 -0.24 -4.10
CA PRO A 142 -27.07 0.31 -3.61
C PRO A 142 -26.22 -0.70 -2.80
N ASN A 143 -26.88 -1.52 -1.97
CA ASN A 143 -26.19 -2.50 -1.13
C ASN A 143 -25.57 -3.64 -1.93
N SER A 144 -26.27 -4.16 -2.95
CA SER A 144 -25.75 -5.21 -3.82
C SER A 144 -24.53 -4.72 -4.61
N ALA A 145 -24.64 -3.52 -5.19
CA ALA A 145 -23.53 -2.87 -5.87
C ALA A 145 -22.33 -2.64 -4.95
N MET A 146 -22.56 -2.21 -3.70
CA MET A 146 -21.50 -2.09 -2.69
C MET A 146 -20.80 -3.42 -2.38
N VAL A 147 -21.55 -4.51 -2.19
CA VAL A 147 -20.97 -5.83 -1.90
C VAL A 147 -20.11 -6.28 -3.08
N GLY A 148 -20.61 -6.14 -4.31
CA GLY A 148 -19.87 -6.51 -5.51
C GLY A 148 -18.63 -5.65 -5.75
N LEU A 149 -18.69 -4.34 -5.50
CA LEU A 149 -17.54 -3.45 -5.52
C LEU A 149 -16.54 -3.81 -4.43
N GLY A 150 -17.01 -4.01 -3.20
CA GLY A 150 -16.17 -4.31 -2.04
C GLY A 150 -15.36 -5.59 -2.20
N LYS A 151 -15.95 -6.64 -2.78
CA LYS A 151 -15.22 -7.88 -3.12
C LYS A 151 -14.03 -7.59 -4.05
N ARG A 152 -14.25 -6.80 -5.10
CA ARG A 152 -13.21 -6.46 -6.09
C ARG A 152 -12.17 -5.50 -5.51
N MET A 153 -12.61 -4.56 -4.68
CA MET A 153 -11.75 -3.61 -4.00
C MET A 153 -10.76 -4.31 -3.07
N LYS A 154 -11.22 -5.30 -2.30
CA LYS A 154 -10.36 -6.15 -1.47
C LYS A 154 -9.31 -6.89 -2.31
N GLY A 155 -9.70 -7.45 -3.45
CA GLY A 155 -8.80 -8.12 -4.39
C GLY A 155 -7.72 -7.18 -4.94
N TYR A 156 -8.13 -5.99 -5.38
CA TYR A 156 -7.23 -4.93 -5.83
C TYR A 156 -6.26 -4.48 -4.73
N ASP A 157 -6.76 -4.18 -3.53
CA ASP A 157 -5.93 -3.70 -2.42
C ASP A 157 -4.88 -4.74 -1.99
N ALA A 158 -5.25 -6.02 -1.97
CA ALA A 158 -4.31 -7.11 -1.72
C ALA A 158 -3.23 -7.19 -2.81
N ALA A 159 -3.62 -7.18 -4.09
CA ALA A 159 -2.66 -7.23 -5.20
C ALA A 159 -1.75 -5.99 -5.25
N LEU A 160 -2.28 -4.80 -4.89
CA LEU A 160 -1.51 -3.57 -4.80
C LEU A 160 -0.47 -3.64 -3.70
N ARG A 161 -0.82 -4.15 -2.52
CA ARG A 161 0.14 -4.35 -1.42
C ARG A 161 1.24 -5.31 -1.84
N ASP A 162 0.88 -6.49 -2.36
CA ASP A 162 1.86 -7.48 -2.83
C ASP A 162 2.82 -6.89 -3.86
N PHE A 163 2.29 -6.14 -4.83
CA PHE A 163 3.10 -5.47 -5.85
C PHE A 163 4.04 -4.43 -5.24
N ARG A 164 3.55 -3.57 -4.34
CA ARG A 164 4.37 -2.54 -3.68
C ARG A 164 5.53 -3.14 -2.89
N VAL A 165 5.28 -4.20 -2.12
CA VAL A 165 6.32 -4.93 -1.40
C VAL A 165 7.35 -5.48 -2.39
N ALA A 166 6.89 -6.10 -3.49
CA ALA A 166 7.78 -6.70 -4.48
C ALA A 166 8.70 -5.69 -5.19
N ILE A 167 8.28 -4.43 -5.34
CA ILE A 167 9.12 -3.35 -5.91
C ILE A 167 9.84 -2.51 -4.85
N GLY A 168 9.91 -2.98 -3.61
CA GLY A 168 10.60 -2.29 -2.52
C GLY A 168 9.97 -0.98 -2.06
N LEU A 169 8.70 -0.73 -2.42
CA LEU A 169 7.98 0.44 -1.94
C LEU A 169 7.39 0.18 -0.55
N PRO A 170 7.52 1.13 0.40
CA PRO A 170 6.97 0.98 1.73
C PRO A 170 5.45 0.76 1.65
N VAL A 171 4.98 -0.26 2.34
CA VAL A 171 3.57 -0.43 2.69
C VAL A 171 3.40 0.23 4.05
N LYS A 172 2.46 1.17 4.17
CA LYS A 172 2.09 1.69 5.50
C LYS A 172 1.57 0.49 6.29
N GLU A 173 2.27 0.09 7.34
CA GLU A 173 1.75 -0.91 8.26
C GLU A 173 0.47 -0.37 8.92
N ASP A 174 -0.57 -1.20 8.96
CA ASP A 174 -1.78 -0.89 9.70
C ASP A 174 -1.39 -0.73 11.18
N THR A 175 -1.38 0.52 11.68
CA THR A 175 -1.09 0.88 13.08
C THR A 175 -2.11 0.30 14.08
N SER A 176 -3.02 -0.56 13.61
CA SER A 176 -4.02 -1.30 14.38
C SER A 176 -3.43 -2.42 15.23
N LYS A 177 -2.16 -2.81 15.04
CA LYS A 177 -1.46 -3.74 15.93
C LYS A 177 -0.68 -2.98 16.99
N THR A 178 -1.39 -2.33 17.91
CA THR A 178 -0.78 -1.98 19.20
C THR A 178 -0.65 -3.28 19.99
N THR A 179 0.56 -3.84 19.98
CA THR A 179 0.99 -4.89 20.89
C THR A 179 0.72 -4.41 22.32
N LYS A 180 -0.25 -5.04 23.00
CA LYS A 180 -0.37 -4.96 24.46
C LYS A 180 0.97 -5.44 25.05
N ARG A 181 1.72 -4.54 25.64
CA ARG A 181 2.89 -4.88 26.47
C ARG A 181 2.36 -5.27 27.87
N PRO A 182 2.90 -6.33 28.49
CA PRO A 182 2.47 -6.81 29.81
C PRO A 182 2.65 -5.77 30.92
#